data_AF-A0A842V4Y2-F1
#
_entry.id   AF-A0A842V4Y2-F1
#
_cell.length_a   1.000
_cell.length_b   1.000
_cell.length_c   1.000
_cell.angle_alpha   90.00
_cell.angle_beta   90.00
_cell.angle_gamma   90.00
#
_symmetry.space_group_name_H-M   'P 1'
#
loop_
_entity.id
_entity.type
_entity.pdbx_description
1 polymer ?
#
loop_
_entity_poly.entity_id
_entity_poly.type
_entity_poly.pdbx_seq_one_letter_code
_entity_poly.pdbx_strand_id
1 'polypeptide(L)'
;MKSIQPRKQRREKAQAKLHSKGAYMHVHLSKELQKKHGTRSLRVRTGDTVKVLRGDFKGKTGKVERVHVKDEKVYITGIEVAKKDGTKALRPIKPSNLLLQELESGDKRRLKKWSKTT
;
A
#
# COMPACT_ATOMS: atom_id res chain seq x y z
N MET A 1 -16.94 -17.68 -9.09
CA MET A 1 -16.65 -17.38 -10.52
C MET A 1 -16.72 -15.86 -10.72
N LYS A 2 -15.72 -15.21 -11.34
CA LYS A 2 -15.77 -13.76 -11.60
C LYS A 2 -16.53 -13.48 -12.89
N SER A 3 -17.35 -12.43 -12.90
CA SER A 3 -18.06 -12.02 -14.12
C SER A 3 -17.06 -11.55 -15.18
N ILE A 4 -17.20 -12.01 -16.42
CA ILE A 4 -16.35 -11.59 -17.55
C ILE A 4 -16.61 -10.11 -17.92
N GLN A 5 -17.82 -9.61 -17.65
CA GLN A 5 -18.24 -8.26 -18.07
C GLN A 5 -17.43 -7.15 -17.36
N PRO A 6 -16.68 -6.32 -18.11
CA PRO A 6 -15.84 -5.27 -17.51
C PRO A 6 -16.63 -4.25 -16.68
N ARG A 7 -17.85 -3.90 -17.11
CA ARG A 7 -18.74 -2.99 -16.39
C ARG A 7 -19.07 -3.53 -14.99
N LYS A 8 -19.34 -4.84 -14.86
CA LYS A 8 -19.67 -5.47 -13.57
C LYS A 8 -18.45 -5.51 -12.66
N GLN A 9 -17.27 -5.82 -13.18
CA GLN A 9 -16.02 -5.82 -12.40
C GLN A 9 -15.66 -4.41 -11.86
N ARG A 10 -15.80 -3.36 -12.67
CA ARG A 10 -15.54 -1.97 -12.23
C ARG A 10 -16.52 -1.54 -11.15
N ARG A 11 -17.81 -1.87 -11.31
CA ARG A 11 -18.86 -1.58 -10.33
C ARG A 11 -18.59 -2.28 -9.00
N GLU A 12 -18.23 -3.56 -9.04
CA GLU A 12 -17.89 -4.34 -7.85
C GLU A 12 -16.75 -3.70 -7.06
N LYS A 13 -15.67 -3.31 -7.73
CA LYS A 13 -14.53 -2.65 -7.08
C LYS A 13 -14.92 -1.30 -6.48
N ALA A 14 -15.67 -0.48 -7.21
CA ALA A 14 -16.08 0.85 -6.75
C ALA A 14 -16.98 0.76 -5.49
N GLN A 15 -17.93 -0.19 -5.50
CA GLN A 15 -18.93 -0.39 -4.45
C GLN A 15 -18.49 -1.36 -3.33
N ALA A 16 -17.26 -1.88 -3.39
CA ALA A 16 -16.77 -2.83 -2.39
C ALA A 16 -16.82 -2.25 -0.96
N LYS A 17 -17.23 -3.09 0.01
CA LYS A 17 -17.24 -2.75 1.43
C LYS A 17 -15.81 -2.46 1.94
N LEU A 18 -15.70 -1.66 3.00
CA LEU A 18 -14.40 -1.20 3.52
C LEU A 18 -13.45 -2.34 3.94
N HIS A 19 -13.97 -3.40 4.56
CA HIS A 19 -13.14 -4.54 4.95
C HIS A 19 -12.58 -5.29 3.73
N SER A 20 -13.36 -5.40 2.65
CA SER A 20 -12.95 -6.02 1.39
C SER A 20 -11.94 -5.16 0.63
N LYS A 21 -12.07 -3.83 0.68
CA LYS A 21 -11.12 -2.88 0.08
C LYS A 21 -9.70 -2.98 0.65
N GLY A 22 -9.54 -3.57 1.84
CA GLY A 22 -8.23 -3.89 2.39
C GLY A 22 -7.36 -4.75 1.47
N ALA A 23 -7.97 -5.62 0.64
CA ALA A 23 -7.25 -6.46 -0.33
C ALA A 23 -6.63 -5.64 -1.47
N TYR A 24 -7.22 -4.49 -1.83
CA TYR A 24 -6.69 -3.60 -2.87
C TYR A 24 -5.51 -2.74 -2.38
N MET A 25 -5.27 -2.72 -1.07
CA MET A 25 -4.15 -1.99 -0.44
C MET A 25 -2.87 -2.83 -0.31
N HIS A 26 -2.79 -3.96 -1.01
CA HIS A 26 -1.59 -4.78 -1.04
C HIS A 26 -0.48 -4.16 -1.88
N VAL A 27 0.74 -4.23 -1.34
CA VAL A 27 1.98 -3.73 -1.93
C VAL A 27 2.98 -4.88 -2.03
N HIS A 28 3.81 -4.87 -3.08
CA HIS A 28 4.87 -5.87 -3.24
C HIS A 28 5.95 -5.72 -2.16
N LEU A 29 6.38 -6.84 -1.60
CA LEU A 29 7.51 -6.86 -0.66
C LEU A 29 8.85 -6.80 -1.41
N SER A 30 9.89 -6.28 -0.77
CA SER A 30 11.28 -6.42 -1.24
C SER A 30 11.68 -7.89 -1.31
N LYS A 31 12.66 -8.24 -2.15
CA LYS A 31 13.10 -9.65 -2.30
C LYS A 31 13.56 -10.27 -0.98
N GLU A 32 14.18 -9.48 -0.11
CA GLU A 32 14.62 -9.89 1.22
C GLU A 32 13.42 -10.23 2.13
N LEU A 33 12.43 -9.35 2.19
CA LEU A 33 11.20 -9.59 2.95
C LEU A 33 10.38 -10.75 2.38
N GLN A 34 10.36 -10.93 1.05
CA GLN A 34 9.70 -12.06 0.42
C GLN A 34 10.31 -13.38 0.86
N LYS A 35 11.65 -13.47 0.92
CA LYS A 35 12.35 -14.67 1.41
C LYS A 35 12.04 -14.93 2.89
N LYS A 36 12.06 -13.88 3.72
CA LYS A 36 11.80 -13.99 5.17
C LYS A 36 10.38 -14.44 5.51
N HIS A 37 9.38 -13.93 4.79
CA HIS A 37 7.96 -14.14 5.11
C HIS A 37 7.23 -15.08 4.13
N GLY A 38 7.91 -15.61 3.11
CA GLY A 38 7.32 -16.53 2.13
C GLY A 38 6.13 -15.97 1.35
N THR A 39 5.94 -14.65 1.30
CA THR A 39 4.79 -14.00 0.65
C THR A 39 5.21 -12.92 -0.32
N ARG A 40 4.45 -12.77 -1.42
CA ARG A 40 4.78 -11.82 -2.49
C ARG A 40 4.33 -10.38 -2.18
N SER A 41 3.26 -10.21 -1.42
CA SER A 41 2.66 -8.90 -1.15
C SER A 41 1.93 -8.87 0.20
N LEU A 42 1.84 -7.67 0.75
CA LEU A 42 1.17 -7.42 2.02
C LEU A 42 0.39 -6.09 1.98
N ARG A 43 -0.71 -6.01 2.73
CA ARG A 43 -1.40 -4.76 2.98
C ARG A 43 -0.49 -3.76 3.70
N VAL A 44 -0.34 -2.57 3.10
CA VAL A 44 0.38 -1.45 3.72
C VAL A 44 -0.36 -0.94 4.95
N ARG A 45 0.40 -0.56 5.98
CA ARG A 45 -0.08 0.16 7.15
C ARG A 45 0.71 1.45 7.32
N THR A 46 0.18 2.33 8.17
CA THR A 46 0.95 3.42 8.76
C THR A 46 2.23 2.86 9.37
N GLY A 47 3.32 3.60 9.29
CA GLY A 47 4.60 3.23 9.87
C GLY A 47 5.52 2.35 9.02
N ASP A 48 5.00 1.72 7.96
CA ASP A 48 5.84 0.94 7.03
C ASP A 48 6.77 1.85 6.21
N THR A 49 7.97 1.38 5.90
CA THR A 49 8.89 2.07 4.97
C THR A 49 8.67 1.56 3.56
N VAL A 50 8.38 2.48 2.63
CA VAL A 50 8.06 2.17 1.23
C VAL A 50 8.96 2.93 0.26
N LYS A 51 9.23 2.30 -0.87
CA LYS A 51 9.90 2.89 -2.03
C LYS A 51 8.92 3.06 -3.17
N VAL A 52 8.96 4.21 -3.84
CA VAL A 52 8.14 4.45 -5.04
C VAL A 52 8.82 3.87 -6.27
N LEU A 53 8.10 3.03 -7.02
CA LEU A 53 8.60 2.40 -8.24
C LEU A 53 8.22 3.16 -9.52
N ARG A 54 7.11 3.92 -9.50
CA ARG A 54 6.53 4.55 -10.70
C ARG A 54 6.05 5.98 -10.42
N GLY A 55 6.02 6.81 -11.45
CA GLY A 55 5.58 8.21 -11.41
C GLY A 55 6.72 9.19 -11.07
N ASP A 56 6.36 10.45 -10.88
CA ASP A 56 7.31 11.59 -10.73
C ASP A 56 8.23 11.45 -9.51
N PHE A 57 7.81 10.67 -8.51
CA PHE A 57 8.55 10.46 -7.26
C PHE A 57 9.30 9.11 -7.24
N LYS A 58 9.52 8.50 -8.42
CA LYS A 58 10.22 7.21 -8.55
C LYS A 58 11.60 7.26 -7.87
N GLY A 59 11.94 6.19 -7.17
CA GLY A 59 13.22 6.03 -6.49
C GLY A 59 13.23 6.56 -5.05
N LYS A 60 12.33 7.51 -4.72
CA LYS A 60 12.22 8.03 -3.36
C LYS A 60 11.69 6.97 -2.39
N THR A 61 12.26 6.99 -1.19
CA THR A 61 11.87 6.17 -0.05
C THR A 61 11.26 7.07 1.02
N GLY A 62 10.29 6.56 1.75
CA GLY A 62 9.62 7.31 2.80
C GLY A 62 8.76 6.42 3.68
N LYS A 63 8.32 6.98 4.81
CA LYS A 63 7.47 6.28 5.77
C LYS A 63 6.01 6.54 5.44
N VAL A 64 5.17 5.53 5.56
CA VAL A 64 3.72 5.69 5.34
C VAL A 64 3.12 6.44 6.52
N GLU A 65 2.60 7.63 6.26
CA GLU A 65 1.96 8.46 7.29
C GLU A 65 0.48 8.13 7.41
N ARG A 66 -0.21 7.98 6.28
CA ARG A 66 -1.67 7.81 6.25
C ARG A 66 -2.11 6.88 5.14
N VAL A 67 -3.07 6.01 5.47
CA VAL A 67 -3.63 5.03 4.54
C VAL A 67 -5.14 5.26 4.42
N HIS A 68 -5.58 5.66 3.22
CA HIS A 68 -6.99 5.88 2.90
C HIS A 68 -7.55 4.71 2.11
N VAL A 69 -8.26 3.83 2.81
CA VAL A 69 -8.81 2.59 2.24
C VAL A 69 -9.99 2.85 1.29
N LYS A 70 -10.81 3.88 1.56
CA LYS A 70 -11.98 4.21 0.74
C LYS A 70 -11.58 4.55 -0.70
N ASP A 71 -10.52 5.34 -0.84
CA ASP A 71 -10.02 5.88 -2.11
C ASP A 71 -8.81 5.12 -2.67
N GLU A 72 -8.37 4.06 -1.99
CA GLU A 72 -7.20 3.26 -2.34
C GLU A 72 -5.90 4.08 -2.48
N LYS A 73 -5.71 5.05 -1.57
CA LYS A 73 -4.58 6.00 -1.60
C LYS A 73 -3.71 5.88 -0.36
N VAL A 74 -2.40 6.03 -0.56
CA VAL A 74 -1.37 6.04 0.49
C VAL A 74 -0.67 7.40 0.44
N TYR A 75 -0.40 7.97 1.61
CA TYR A 75 0.35 9.20 1.79
C TYR A 75 1.66 8.86 2.49
N ILE A 76 2.76 9.36 1.93
CA ILE A 76 4.13 8.98 2.32
C ILE A 76 4.88 10.28 2.63
N THR A 77 5.64 10.27 3.71
CA THR A 77 6.48 11.40 4.11
C THR A 77 7.53 11.69 3.04
N GLY A 78 7.75 12.97 2.74
CA GLY A 78 8.70 13.41 1.70
C GLY A 78 8.18 13.34 0.26
N ILE A 79 6.94 12.89 0.05
CA ILE A 79 6.24 12.96 -1.24
C ILE A 79 5.20 14.07 -1.17
N GLU A 80 5.65 15.28 -1.45
CA GLU A 80 4.88 16.49 -1.27
C GLU A 80 4.84 17.32 -2.55
N VAL A 81 3.78 18.11 -2.68
CA VAL A 81 3.62 19.10 -3.73
C VAL A 81 3.41 20.46 -3.05
N ALA A 82 4.13 21.48 -3.53
CA ALA A 82 3.94 22.85 -3.08
C ALA A 82 2.63 23.41 -3.65
N LYS A 83 1.80 24.00 -2.78
CA LYS A 83 0.63 24.77 -3.19
C LYS A 83 1.05 26.19 -3.60
N LYS A 84 0.13 26.91 -4.25
CA LYS A 84 0.31 28.33 -4.59
C LYS A 84 0.56 29.19 -3.34
N ASP A 85 -0.04 28.80 -2.21
CA ASP A 85 0.10 29.49 -0.93
C ASP A 85 1.43 29.17 -0.21
N GLY A 86 2.36 28.44 -0.84
CA GLY A 86 3.67 28.06 -0.28
C GLY A 86 3.63 26.85 0.68
N THR A 87 2.45 26.45 1.16
CA THR A 87 2.30 25.25 2.00
C THR A 87 2.53 23.96 1.21
N LYS A 88 3.08 22.93 1.88
CA LYS A 88 3.30 21.62 1.27
C LYS A 88 2.14 20.67 1.59
N ALA A 89 1.69 19.92 0.59
CA ALA A 89 0.68 18.88 0.78
C ALA A 89 1.18 17.53 0.28
N LEU A 90 0.91 16.49 1.07
CA LEU A 90 1.24 15.11 0.71
C LEU A 90 0.49 14.70 -0.56
N ARG A 91 1.23 14.15 -1.53
CA ARG A 91 0.64 13.64 -2.76
C ARG A 91 0.11 12.22 -2.54
N PRO A 92 -1.15 11.93 -2.90
CA PRO A 92 -1.67 10.57 -2.80
C PRO A 92 -1.06 9.65 -3.86
N ILE A 93 -0.62 8.46 -3.44
CA ILE A 93 -0.07 7.44 -4.32
C ILE A 93 -0.89 6.15 -4.24
N LYS A 94 -1.04 5.45 -5.37
CA LYS A 94 -1.65 4.12 -5.41
C LYS A 94 -0.69 3.06 -4.84
N PRO A 95 -1.18 2.11 -4.03
CA PRO A 95 -0.34 1.07 -3.41
C PRO A 95 0.41 0.20 -4.44
N SER A 96 -0.19 -0.05 -5.62
CA SER A 96 0.45 -0.83 -6.70
C SER A 96 1.76 -0.25 -7.23
N ASN A 97 2.01 1.05 -7.00
CA ASN A 97 3.22 1.74 -7.46
C ASN A 97 4.34 1.74 -6.40
N LEU A 98 4.12 1.07 -5.28
CA LEU A 98 5.03 1.03 -4.15
C LEU A 98 5.73 -0.33 -4.04
N LEU A 99 6.86 -0.33 -3.35
CA LEU A 99 7.58 -1.50 -2.88
C LEU A 99 7.80 -1.35 -1.38
N LEU A 100 7.42 -2.35 -0.60
CA LEU A 100 7.63 -2.35 0.84
C LEU A 100 9.08 -2.77 1.14
N GLN A 101 9.83 -1.94 1.85
CA GLN A 101 11.21 -2.23 2.24
C GLN A 101 11.30 -2.73 3.68
N GLU A 102 10.55 -2.09 4.59
CA GLU A 102 10.55 -2.43 6.01
C GLU A 102 9.12 -2.47 6.54
N LEU A 103 8.91 -3.37 7.50
CA LEU A 103 7.61 -3.59 8.14
C LEU A 103 7.59 -2.98 9.53
N GLU A 104 6.52 -2.25 9.84
CA GLU A 104 6.25 -1.91 11.23
C GLU A 104 5.75 -3.13 12.00
N SER A 105 6.50 -3.51 13.05
CA SER A 105 6.34 -4.79 13.78
C SER A 105 5.51 -4.67 15.06
N GLY A 106 4.75 -3.59 15.26
CA GLY A 106 4.00 -3.35 16.49
C GLY A 106 2.80 -4.29 16.73
N ASP A 107 2.21 -4.86 15.68
CA ASP A 107 1.00 -5.69 15.79
C ASP A 107 1.29 -7.18 15.58
N LYS A 108 1.18 -7.95 16.67
CA LYS A 108 1.33 -9.41 16.69
C LYS A 108 0.37 -10.13 15.72
N ARG A 109 -0.86 -9.61 15.51
CA ARG A 109 -1.85 -10.23 14.61
C ARG A 109 -1.42 -10.13 13.14
N ARG A 110 -0.67 -9.08 12.78
CA ARG A 110 -0.12 -8.91 11.44
C ARG A 110 0.90 -10.01 11.13
N LEU A 111 1.76 -10.31 12.09
CA LEU A 111 2.87 -11.26 11.96
C LEU A 111 2.45 -12.72 12.19
N LYS A 112 1.36 -12.97 12.93
CA LYS A 112 0.82 -14.31 13.22
C LYS A 112 0.53 -15.14 11.97
N LYS A 113 0.36 -14.51 10.81
CA LYS A 113 0.12 -15.20 9.54
C LYS A 113 1.36 -15.97 9.04
N TRP A 114 2.56 -15.61 9.49
CA TRP A 114 3.83 -16.20 9.03
C TRP A 114 4.55 -17.03 10.09
N SER A 115 4.21 -16.89 11.37
CA SER A 115 4.82 -17.67 12.47
C SER A 115 4.43 -19.16 12.46
N LYS A 116 3.61 -19.61 11.50
CA LYS A 116 3.12 -20.99 11.40
C LYS A 116 3.94 -21.85 10.43
N THR A 117 5.01 -21.30 9.85
CA THR A 117 5.91 -22.04 8.96
C THR A 117 7.28 -22.14 9.64
N THR A 118 7.33 -23.02 10.63
CA THR A 118 8.53 -23.68 11.16
C THR A 118 8.03 -25.06 11.57
#